data_AF-A0A8E1WA13-F1
#
_entry.id   AF-A0A8E1WA13-F1
#
_cell.length_a   1.000
_cell.length_b   1.000
_cell.length_c   1.000
_cell.angle_alpha   90.00
_cell.angle_beta   90.00
_cell.angle_gamma   90.00
#
_symmetry.space_group_name_H-M   'P 1'
#
loop_
_entity.id
_entity.type
_entity.pdbx_description
1 polymer ?
#
loop_
_entity_poly.entity_id
_entity_poly.type
_entity_poly.pdbx_seq_one_letter_code
_entity_poly.pdbx_strand_id
1 'polypeptide(L)' 'MQPRRFARPQDIAEAVGYLAGTGGAYTTGSAVTVDGGLTV' A
#
# COMPACT_ATOMS: atom_id res chain seq x y z
N MET A 1 15.77 1.92 -8.51
CA MET A 1 15.03 0.63 -8.41
C MET A 1 15.34 0.00 -7.07
N GLN A 2 14.33 -0.37 -6.30
CA GLN A 2 14.54 -1.06 -5.03
C GLN A 2 14.73 -2.57 -5.30
N PRO A 3 15.66 -3.27 -4.62
CA PRO A 3 15.85 -4.71 -4.80
C PRO A 3 14.57 -5.49 -4.48
N ARG A 4 14.31 -6.57 -5.22
CA ARG A 4 13.19 -7.47 -4.94
C ARG A 4 13.37 -8.06 -3.54
N ARG A 5 12.41 -7.76 -2.66
CA ARG A 5 12.36 -8.26 -1.28
C ARG A 5 10.92 -8.57 -0.90
N PHE A 6 10.76 -9.39 0.13
CA PHE A 6 9.48 -9.50 0.81
C PHE A 6 9.09 -8.18 1.48
N ALA A 7 7.80 -7.92 1.51
CA ALA A 7 7.25 -6.83 2.30
C ALA A 7 7.53 -7.06 3.79
N ARG A 8 7.78 -5.98 4.50
CA ARG A 8 7.77 -5.92 5.96
C ARG A 8 6.39 -5.41 6.38
N PRO A 9 5.94 -5.70 7.62
CA PRO A 9 4.65 -5.19 8.11
C PRO A 9 4.46 -3.68 7.94
N GLN A 10 5.54 -2.90 8.05
CA GLN A 10 5.52 -1.45 7.91
C GLN A 10 5.10 -0.99 6.51
N ASP A 11 5.46 -1.74 5.47
CA ASP A 11 5.12 -1.37 4.09
C ASP A 11 3.59 -1.43 3.87
N ILE A 12 2.90 -2.35 4.57
CA ILE A 12 1.43 -2.43 4.57
C ILE A 12 0.83 -1.37 5.51
N ALA A 13 1.42 -1.20 6.70
CA ALA A 13 0.93 -0.26 7.70
C ALA A 13 0.94 1.19 7.19
N GLU A 14 1.92 1.60 6.39
CA GLU A 14 1.95 2.93 5.79
C GLU A 14 0.80 3.14 4.79
N ALA A 15 0.51 2.16 3.94
CA ALA A 15 -0.63 2.23 3.01
C ALA A 15 -1.97 2.30 3.76
N VAL A 16 -2.13 1.50 4.82
CA VAL A 16 -3.29 1.55 5.71
C VAL A 16 -3.39 2.91 6.40
N GLY A 17 -2.29 3.43 6.92
CA GLY A 17 -2.24 4.73 7.59
C GLY A 17 -2.59 5.89 6.65
N TYR A 18 -2.15 5.83 5.39
CA TYR A 18 -2.54 6.78 4.36
C TYR A 18 -4.06 6.72 4.10
N LEU A 19 -4.60 5.52 3.85
CA LEU A 19 -6.02 5.33 3.56
C LEU A 19 -6.93 5.70 4.74
N ALA A 20 -6.51 5.39 5.96
CA ALA A 20 -7.24 5.74 7.18
C ALA A 20 -7.05 7.22 7.58
N GLY A 21 -6.07 7.91 7.01
CA GLY A 21 -5.75 9.30 7.28
C GLY A 21 -6.39 10.28 6.30
N THR A 22 -5.99 11.55 6.39
CA THR A 22 -6.48 12.61 5.49
C THR A 22 -6.10 12.37 4.03
N GLY A 23 -5.04 11.60 3.76
CA GLY A 23 -4.65 11.18 2.41
C GLY A 23 -5.71 10.33 1.71
N GLY A 24 -6.43 9.49 2.44
CA GLY A 24 -7.49 8.62 1.92
C GLY A 24 -8.88 9.25 1.87
N ALA A 25 -9.06 10.53 2.25
CA ALA A 25 -10.37 11.13 2.50
C ALA A 25 -11.36 11.08 1.32
N TYR A 26 -10.87 10.95 0.09
CA TYR A 26 -11.70 10.82 -1.12
C TYR A 26 -11.48 9.49 -1.88
N THR A 27 -10.75 8.55 -1.28
CA THR A 27 -10.50 7.22 -1.86
C THR A 27 -11.46 6.22 -1.25
N THR A 28 -12.45 5.78 -2.03
CA THR A 28 -13.42 4.75 -1.63
C THR A 28 -13.78 3.85 -2.81
N GLY A 29 -14.32 2.66 -2.52
CA GLY A 29 -14.76 1.70 -3.54
C GLY A 29 -13.64 1.11 -4.41
N SER A 30 -12.38 1.23 -3.99
CA SER A 30 -11.21 0.80 -4.74
C SER A 30 -10.27 -0.02 -3.85
N ALA A 31 -9.50 -0.92 -4.45
CA ALA A 31 -8.45 -1.68 -3.77
C ALA A 31 -7.07 -1.10 -4.12
N VAL A 32 -6.18 -1.02 -3.13
CA VAL A 32 -4.78 -0.65 -3.31
C VAL A 32 -3.92 -1.89 -3.12
N THR A 33 -3.33 -2.38 -4.21
CA THR A 33 -2.43 -3.54 -4.16
C THR A 33 -1.03 -3.09 -3.70
N VAL A 34 -0.51 -3.73 -2.66
CA VAL A 34 0.83 -3.49 -2.11
C VAL A 34 1.61 -4.80 -2.08
N ASP A 35 2.21 -5.16 -3.21
CA ASP A 35 2.88 -6.46 -3.39
C ASP A 35 4.27 -6.38 -4.05
N GLY A 36 4.76 -5.16 -4.30
CA GLY A 36 6.06 -4.95 -4.96
C GLY A 36 6.07 -5.29 -6.45
N GLY A 37 4.91 -5.31 -7.12
CA GLY A 37 4.78 -5.64 -8.54
C GLY A 37 4.74 -7.14 -8.80
N LEU A 38 4.16 -7.91 -7.86
CA LEU A 38 4.01 -9.35 -7.99
C LEU A 38 2.78 -9.75 -8.82
N THR A 39 1.68 -9.00 -8.69
CA THR A 39 0.43 -9.21 -9.43
C THR A 39 0.50 -8.51 -10.80
N VAL A 40 -0.03 -9.16 -11.85
CA VAL A 40 -0.12 -8.65 -13.23
C VAL A 40 -1.55 -8.46 -13.68
#